data_AF-A0A914VW72-F1
#
_entry.id   AF-A0A914VW72-F1
#
_cell.length_a   1.000
_cell.length_b   1.000
_cell.length_c   1.000
_cell.angle_alpha   90.00
_cell.angle_beta   90.00
_cell.angle_gamma   90.00
#
_symmetry.space_group_name_H-M   'P 1'
#
loop_
_entity.id
_entity.type
_entity.pdbx_description
1 polymer ?
#
loop_
_entity_poly.entity_id
_entity_poly.type
_entity_poly.pdbx_seq_one_letter_code
_entity_poly.pdbx_strand_id
1 'polypeptide(L)'
;MYEEVMECSSSLRFHDFHGDNIDLFDDRTRALRRASFANSIAFSARPLEPFEPFLVSIERNENGWSGHMRLGLTSVNPNTRVRLPMYALPELNLIGRSWVFAISRHQFNDHNVNDQLAATTLALPRRSLYESDLCAADANRRKRPLPTDVGSRVGVYFAPTADGQRARLHLLINGDDYCPTLEDIPLTSALYAVVDVYGTTKQVRVVPMVRTVQKLQELCKQTIVNQVHGSAAIPCLPLPDRLKLLLQECD
;
A
#
# COMPACT_ATOMS: atom_id res chain seq x y z
N MET A 1 -3.58 34.24 3.76
CA MET A 1 -4.72 33.74 4.56
C MET A 1 -5.91 33.73 3.61
N TYR A 2 -6.34 32.62 3.00
CA TYR A 2 -6.57 31.30 3.57
C TYR A 2 -6.10 30.23 2.57
N GLU A 3 -5.15 29.39 2.99
CA GLU A 3 -5.02 28.05 2.39
C GLU A 3 -6.03 27.17 3.11
N GLU A 4 -7.21 27.00 2.53
CA GLU A 4 -8.02 25.84 2.87
C GLU A 4 -7.29 24.63 2.28
N VAL A 5 -6.40 24.08 3.10
CA VAL A 5 -6.00 22.68 2.99
C VAL A 5 -7.31 21.90 3.04
N MET A 6 -7.76 21.36 1.91
CA MET A 6 -8.79 20.33 1.94
C MET A 6 -8.19 19.16 2.70
N GLU A 7 -8.42 19.12 4.01
CA GLU A 7 -8.13 18.00 4.89
C GLU A 7 -9.13 16.88 4.55
N CYS A 8 -8.93 16.26 3.38
CA CYS A 8 -9.82 15.24 2.89
C CYS A 8 -9.47 13.90 3.57
N SER A 9 -10.37 13.51 4.47
CA SER A 9 -10.43 12.26 5.23
C SER A 9 -9.55 12.24 6.49
N SER A 10 -10.16 11.79 7.59
CA SER A 10 -9.46 11.45 8.83
C SER A 10 -8.23 10.59 8.51
N SER A 11 -7.07 10.94 9.08
CA SER A 11 -5.83 10.18 8.96
C SER A 11 -6.06 8.68 9.15
N LEU A 12 -5.55 7.87 8.22
CA LEU A 12 -5.63 6.42 8.29
C LEU A 12 -4.92 5.93 9.56
N ARG A 13 -5.57 5.01 10.26
CA ARG A 13 -5.10 4.39 11.49
C ARG A 13 -5.69 2.99 11.62
N PHE A 14 -5.22 2.22 12.58
CA PHE A 14 -5.80 0.92 12.92
C PHE A 14 -7.16 1.09 13.63
N HIS A 15 -8.08 0.17 13.33
CA HIS A 15 -9.36 0.05 14.01
C HIS A 15 -9.16 -0.37 15.48
N ASP A 16 -10.04 0.04 16.39
CA ASP A 16 -9.98 -0.35 17.81
C ASP A 16 -10.30 -1.84 18.04
N PHE A 17 -11.15 -2.40 17.19
CA PHE A 17 -11.34 -3.85 17.06
C PHE A 17 -10.17 -4.52 16.32
N HIS A 18 -9.42 -5.37 17.03
CA HIS A 18 -8.28 -6.14 16.55
C HIS A 18 -8.16 -7.44 17.36
N GLY A 19 -7.25 -8.33 16.97
CA GLY A 19 -6.96 -9.57 17.69
C GLY A 19 -6.31 -9.33 19.06
N ASP A 20 -6.46 -10.30 19.95
CA ASP A 20 -6.05 -10.22 21.37
C ASP A 20 -4.56 -9.97 21.58
N ASN A 21 -3.72 -10.29 20.59
CA ASN A 21 -2.27 -10.09 20.67
C ASN A 21 -1.79 -8.81 20.00
N ILE A 22 -2.68 -7.91 19.59
CA ILE A 22 -2.32 -6.57 19.12
C ILE A 22 -2.45 -5.56 20.25
N ASP A 23 -1.37 -4.82 20.51
CA ASP A 23 -1.41 -3.58 21.28
C ASP A 23 -1.27 -2.40 20.31
N LEU A 24 -2.16 -1.40 20.43
CA LEU A 24 -2.16 -0.19 19.60
C LEU A 24 -1.54 1.00 20.35
N PHE A 25 -0.75 1.80 19.63
CA PHE A 25 -0.08 3.00 20.15
C PHE A 25 -0.19 4.18 19.19
N ASP A 26 0.24 5.35 19.66
CA ASP A 26 0.39 6.58 18.86
C ASP A 26 -0.90 6.93 18.10
N ASP A 27 -2.00 7.13 18.83
CA ASP A 27 -3.36 7.31 18.27
C ASP A 27 -3.76 6.21 17.26
N ARG A 28 -3.44 4.95 17.61
CA ARG A 28 -3.71 3.77 16.78
C ARG A 28 -3.01 3.81 15.42
N THR A 29 -1.96 4.59 15.25
CA THR A 29 -1.13 4.53 14.03
C THR A 29 -0.08 3.43 14.12
N ARG A 30 0.18 2.86 15.29
CA ARG A 30 1.17 1.78 15.49
C ARG A 30 0.52 0.54 16.08
N ALA A 31 0.81 -0.63 15.52
CA ALA A 31 0.36 -1.93 16.01
C ALA A 31 1.56 -2.83 16.35
N LEU A 32 1.56 -3.39 17.56
CA LEU A 32 2.58 -4.30 18.07
C LEU A 32 1.95 -5.66 18.35
N ARG A 33 2.54 -6.74 17.85
CA ARG A 33 2.19 -8.10 18.30
C ARG A 33 2.82 -8.36 19.66
N ARG A 34 2.05 -8.33 20.76
CA ARG A 34 2.57 -8.47 22.13
C ARG A 34 3.18 -9.85 22.39
N ALA A 35 2.49 -10.91 21.98
CA ALA A 35 2.83 -12.30 22.30
C ALA A 35 2.31 -13.26 21.23
N SER A 36 2.77 -14.51 21.29
CA SER A 36 2.40 -15.61 20.36
C SER A 36 2.63 -15.27 18.89
N PHE A 37 2.31 -16.19 17.99
CA PHE A 37 2.25 -15.97 16.54
C PHE A 37 0.80 -15.85 16.04
N ALA A 38 -0.18 -16.00 16.93
CA ALA A 38 -1.61 -16.01 16.62
C ALA A 38 -2.31 -14.74 17.13
N ASN A 39 -3.56 -14.56 16.72
CA ASN A 39 -4.48 -13.50 17.19
C ASN A 39 -3.92 -12.08 16.96
N SER A 40 -3.22 -11.87 15.85
CA SER A 40 -2.50 -10.63 15.50
C SER A 40 -3.11 -9.86 14.33
N ILE A 41 -4.41 -10.04 14.09
CA ILE A 41 -5.15 -9.40 12.99
C ILE A 41 -5.59 -7.99 13.40
N ALA A 42 -5.38 -7.00 12.56
CA ALA A 42 -5.82 -5.62 12.70
C ALA A 42 -6.44 -5.12 11.39
N PHE A 43 -7.29 -4.10 11.47
CA PHE A 43 -8.01 -3.53 10.31
C PHE A 43 -7.74 -2.03 10.16
N SER A 44 -8.02 -1.46 8.98
CA SER A 44 -8.15 -0.01 8.86
C SER A 44 -9.34 0.49 9.68
N ALA A 45 -9.20 1.67 10.32
CA ALA A 45 -10.24 2.23 11.18
C ALA A 45 -11.51 2.65 10.43
N ARG A 46 -11.42 2.86 9.13
CA ARG A 46 -12.52 3.18 8.23
C ARG A 46 -12.36 2.44 6.91
N PRO A 47 -13.41 2.36 6.07
CA PRO A 47 -13.25 1.91 4.70
C PRO A 47 -12.19 2.71 3.96
N LEU A 48 -11.49 2.05 3.05
CA LEU A 48 -10.62 2.71 2.11
C LEU A 48 -11.46 3.30 0.97
N GLU A 49 -11.07 4.48 0.51
CA GLU A 49 -11.59 5.03 -0.74
C GLU A 49 -10.91 4.36 -1.94
N PRO A 50 -11.54 4.37 -3.13
CA PRO A 50 -10.88 3.96 -4.37
C PRO A 50 -9.52 4.63 -4.52
N PHE A 51 -8.53 3.82 -4.92
CA PHE A 51 -7.13 4.20 -5.07
C PHE A 51 -6.44 4.64 -3.78
N GLU A 52 -7.07 4.58 -2.60
CA GLU A 52 -6.45 4.98 -1.34
C GLU A 52 -5.52 3.91 -0.78
N PRO A 53 -4.21 4.17 -0.66
CA PRO A 53 -3.28 3.23 -0.05
C PRO A 53 -3.43 3.22 1.48
N PHE A 54 -3.64 2.04 2.03
CA PHE A 54 -3.33 1.74 3.42
C PHE A 54 -1.89 1.24 3.49
N LEU A 55 -0.95 2.14 3.75
CA LEU A 55 0.48 1.84 3.78
C LEU A 55 0.96 1.66 5.22
N VAL A 56 1.79 0.64 5.47
CA VAL A 56 2.47 0.43 6.74
C VAL A 56 3.98 0.31 6.56
N SER A 57 4.74 0.88 7.49
CA SER A 57 6.18 0.64 7.64
C SER A 57 6.42 -0.44 8.69
N ILE A 58 7.43 -1.28 8.45
CA ILE A 58 7.86 -2.31 9.41
C ILE A 58 8.86 -1.66 10.37
N GLU A 59 8.48 -1.54 11.64
CA GLU A 59 9.31 -0.88 12.64
C GLU A 59 10.15 -1.87 13.45
N ARG A 60 9.67 -3.09 13.66
CA ARG A 60 10.41 -4.12 14.41
C ARG A 60 10.14 -5.51 13.85
N ASN A 61 11.20 -6.32 13.85
CA ASN A 61 11.13 -7.76 13.67
C ASN A 61 11.54 -8.47 14.96
N GLU A 62 11.10 -9.72 15.13
CA GLU A 62 11.37 -10.59 16.28
C GLU A 62 12.02 -11.89 15.79
N ASN A 63 13.16 -12.24 16.40
CA ASN A 63 13.87 -13.48 16.12
C ASN A 63 13.13 -14.68 16.72
N GLY A 64 13.38 -15.88 16.19
CA GLY A 64 12.78 -17.12 16.69
C GLY A 64 11.40 -17.46 16.11
N TRP A 65 10.83 -16.58 15.28
CA TRP A 65 9.63 -16.86 14.49
C TRP A 65 9.97 -17.10 13.02
N SER A 66 9.18 -17.94 12.37
CA SER A 66 9.20 -18.13 10.93
C SER A 66 7.90 -17.63 10.30
N GLY A 67 7.92 -17.47 8.97
CA GLY A 67 6.78 -16.99 8.21
C GLY A 67 6.72 -15.46 8.06
N HIS A 68 5.65 -15.03 7.41
CA HIS A 68 5.54 -13.72 6.78
C HIS A 68 4.27 -13.00 7.24
N MET A 69 4.37 -11.68 7.44
CA MET A 69 3.18 -10.84 7.66
C MET A 69 2.19 -11.01 6.52
N ARG A 70 0.91 -10.73 6.79
CA ARG A 70 -0.13 -10.79 5.77
C ARG A 70 -0.85 -9.47 5.64
N LEU A 71 -1.26 -9.17 4.42
CA LEU A 71 -1.88 -7.90 4.06
C LEU A 71 -2.93 -8.15 2.99
N GLY A 72 -4.05 -7.42 3.05
CA GLY A 72 -5.13 -7.60 2.10
C GLY A 72 -6.29 -6.66 2.31
N LEU A 73 -7.38 -6.97 1.64
CA LEU A 73 -8.65 -6.27 1.77
C LEU A 73 -9.73 -7.20 2.34
N THR A 74 -10.70 -6.63 3.03
CA THR A 74 -11.89 -7.35 3.49
C THR A 74 -13.14 -6.51 3.34
N SER A 75 -14.24 -7.19 2.98
CA SER A 75 -15.60 -6.63 2.98
C SER A 75 -16.27 -6.77 4.36
N VAL A 76 -15.60 -7.38 5.34
CA VAL A 76 -16.13 -7.53 6.70
C VAL A 76 -15.92 -6.23 7.46
N ASN A 77 -17.01 -5.58 7.85
CA ASN A 77 -16.96 -4.34 8.62
C ASN A 77 -16.46 -4.62 10.06
N PRO A 78 -15.32 -4.07 10.51
CA PRO A 78 -14.76 -4.33 11.84
C PRO A 78 -15.65 -3.83 12.99
N ASN A 79 -16.58 -2.89 12.75
CA ASN A 79 -17.57 -2.46 13.75
C ASN A 79 -18.58 -3.55 14.11
N THR A 80 -18.73 -4.58 13.27
CA THR A 80 -19.57 -5.74 13.59
C THR A 80 -18.96 -6.64 14.66
N ARG A 81 -17.66 -6.47 14.96
CA ARG A 81 -16.93 -7.18 16.02
C ARG A 81 -17.11 -8.70 15.98
N VAL A 82 -17.21 -9.26 14.77
CA VAL A 82 -17.27 -10.71 14.56
C VAL A 82 -16.00 -11.35 15.10
N ARG A 83 -16.15 -12.50 15.79
CA ARG A 83 -15.02 -13.26 16.34
C ARG A 83 -13.94 -13.46 15.29
N LEU A 84 -12.73 -13.02 15.60
CA LEU A 84 -11.60 -13.13 14.69
C LEU A 84 -11.02 -14.55 14.70
N PRO A 85 -10.57 -15.04 13.53
CA PRO A 85 -9.77 -16.25 13.47
C PRO A 85 -8.40 -16.04 14.09
N MET A 86 -7.70 -17.15 14.38
CA MET A 86 -6.35 -17.07 14.94
C MET A 86 -5.32 -16.51 13.95
N TYR A 87 -5.54 -16.73 12.65
CA TYR A 87 -4.66 -16.29 11.57
C TYR A 87 -5.49 -15.74 10.42
N ALA A 88 -4.96 -14.76 9.68
CA ALA A 88 -5.68 -14.25 8.52
C ALA A 88 -5.79 -15.29 7.40
N LEU A 89 -4.73 -16.08 7.18
CA LEU A 89 -4.70 -17.14 6.18
C LEU A 89 -4.66 -18.53 6.84
N PRO A 90 -5.40 -19.53 6.30
CA PRO A 90 -6.32 -19.43 5.15
C PRO A 90 -7.71 -18.89 5.54
N GLU A 91 -8.00 -18.71 6.83
CA GLU A 91 -9.36 -18.58 7.36
C GLU A 91 -10.17 -17.41 6.76
N LEU A 92 -9.59 -16.21 6.65
CA LEU A 92 -10.34 -15.06 6.12
C LEU A 92 -10.66 -15.19 4.63
N ASN A 93 -9.80 -15.87 3.86
CA ASN A 93 -10.05 -16.11 2.43
C ASN A 93 -11.14 -17.17 2.24
N LEU A 94 -11.17 -18.22 3.08
CA LEU A 94 -12.18 -19.28 3.01
C LEU A 94 -13.61 -18.78 3.26
N ILE A 95 -13.77 -17.67 3.99
CA ILE A 95 -15.07 -17.02 4.21
C ILE A 95 -15.58 -16.34 2.92
N GLY A 96 -14.74 -16.15 1.90
CA GLY A 96 -15.12 -15.55 0.61
C GLY A 96 -15.39 -14.05 0.67
N ARG A 97 -14.95 -13.40 1.75
CA ARG A 97 -15.17 -11.96 2.01
C ARG A 97 -13.88 -11.17 2.19
N SER A 98 -12.73 -11.84 2.10
CA SER A 98 -11.41 -11.22 2.27
C SER A 98 -10.44 -11.77 1.24
N TRP A 99 -9.50 -10.92 0.83
CA TRP A 99 -8.48 -11.18 -0.17
C TRP A 99 -7.13 -10.82 0.43
N VAL A 100 -6.49 -11.79 1.07
CA VAL A 100 -5.28 -11.61 1.87
C VAL A 100 -4.10 -12.37 1.26
N PHE A 101 -2.91 -11.76 1.32
CA PHE A 101 -1.65 -12.28 0.83
C PHE A 101 -0.59 -12.35 1.92
N ALA A 102 0.27 -13.36 1.88
CA ALA A 102 1.51 -13.36 2.63
C ALA A 102 2.56 -12.51 1.90
N ILE A 103 3.21 -11.58 2.61
CA ILE A 103 4.27 -10.74 2.04
C ILE A 103 5.62 -11.40 2.33
N SER A 104 6.09 -12.25 1.42
CA SER A 104 7.35 -12.97 1.62
C SER A 104 8.58 -12.09 1.34
N ARG A 105 9.64 -12.40 2.09
CA ARG A 105 10.97 -11.81 1.93
C ARG A 105 11.59 -12.08 0.54
N HIS A 106 11.25 -13.18 -0.13
CA HIS A 106 11.91 -13.60 -1.38
C HIS A 106 11.00 -13.55 -2.62
N GLN A 107 9.67 -13.55 -2.46
CA GLN A 107 8.72 -13.67 -3.57
C GLN A 107 8.75 -12.49 -4.55
N PHE A 108 9.24 -11.31 -4.13
CA PHE A 108 9.24 -10.10 -4.95
C PHE A 108 10.64 -9.68 -5.42
N ASN A 109 11.67 -10.46 -5.08
CA ASN A 109 13.06 -10.10 -5.35
C ASN A 109 13.68 -10.90 -6.51
N ASP A 110 13.06 -12.01 -6.91
CA ASP A 110 13.57 -12.90 -7.97
C ASP A 110 12.54 -13.03 -9.10
N HIS A 111 12.99 -12.90 -10.35
CA HIS A 111 12.27 -13.35 -11.55
C HIS A 111 12.06 -14.89 -11.60
N ASN A 112 12.18 -15.59 -10.47
CA ASN A 112 12.13 -17.04 -10.39
C ASN A 112 10.82 -17.51 -9.75
N VAL A 113 9.90 -17.80 -10.65
CA VAL A 113 8.47 -18.08 -10.48
C VAL A 113 8.32 -19.55 -10.10
N ASN A 114 8.34 -19.92 -8.81
CA ASN A 114 7.97 -21.30 -8.45
C ASN A 114 7.38 -21.56 -7.05
N ASP A 115 6.86 -20.53 -6.36
CA ASP A 115 6.32 -20.70 -5.01
C ASP A 115 4.86 -20.26 -4.95
N GLN A 116 3.93 -21.15 -5.36
CA GLN A 116 2.44 -21.17 -5.28
C GLN A 116 1.60 -19.87 -5.48
N LEU A 117 2.20 -18.72 -5.74
CA LEU A 117 1.61 -17.44 -6.17
C LEU A 117 2.29 -16.95 -7.47
N ALA A 118 2.96 -17.86 -8.14
CA ALA A 118 3.82 -17.60 -9.29
C ALA A 118 3.01 -17.47 -10.60
N ALA A 119 1.76 -17.96 -10.63
CA ALA A 119 0.90 -17.90 -11.82
C ALA A 119 0.15 -16.56 -12.02
N THR A 120 0.46 -15.55 -11.21
CA THR A 120 -0.50 -14.48 -10.90
C THR A 120 0.08 -13.07 -11.06
N THR A 121 1.30 -12.94 -11.60
CA THR A 121 2.03 -11.67 -11.64
C THR A 121 2.01 -11.08 -13.04
N LEU A 122 0.98 -10.30 -13.38
CA LEU A 122 1.17 -9.23 -14.37
C LEU A 122 1.80 -8.04 -13.62
N ALA A 123 3.12 -8.10 -13.43
CA ALA A 123 3.89 -6.92 -13.09
C ALA A 123 3.81 -5.97 -14.30
N LEU A 124 2.79 -5.12 -14.34
CA LEU A 124 2.91 -3.89 -15.10
C LEU A 124 3.77 -2.97 -14.22
N PRO A 125 4.96 -2.54 -14.67
CA PRO A 125 5.68 -1.47 -14.00
C PRO A 125 4.93 -0.17 -14.31
N ARG A 126 3.72 -0.01 -13.75
CA ARG A 126 3.09 1.29 -13.66
C ARG A 126 3.79 1.99 -12.51
N ARG A 127 4.52 3.03 -12.85
CA ARG A 127 5.14 3.96 -11.89
C ARG A 127 4.07 4.34 -10.85
N SER A 128 4.28 3.93 -9.60
CA SER A 128 3.30 4.12 -8.53
C SER A 128 2.97 5.60 -8.40
N LEU A 129 1.68 5.93 -8.26
CA LEU A 129 1.22 7.30 -8.00
C LEU A 129 1.73 7.86 -6.66
N TYR A 130 2.36 7.01 -5.83
CA TYR A 130 2.76 7.28 -4.45
C TYR A 130 4.29 7.17 -4.26
N GLU A 131 5.08 7.25 -5.34
CA GLU A 131 6.51 6.95 -5.37
C GLU A 131 7.32 7.69 -4.28
N SER A 132 7.01 8.97 -4.00
CA SER A 132 7.71 9.77 -2.99
C SER A 132 7.57 9.24 -1.56
N ASP A 133 6.42 8.65 -1.22
CA ASP A 133 6.10 8.18 0.13
C ASP A 133 6.30 6.68 0.30
N LEU A 134 6.67 5.97 -0.76
CA LEU A 134 6.88 4.53 -0.75
C LEU A 134 8.35 4.11 -0.66
N CYS A 135 9.28 4.98 -1.06
CA CYS A 135 10.70 4.68 -0.92
C CYS A 135 11.07 4.55 0.57
N ALA A 136 11.78 3.46 0.91
CA ALA A 136 12.40 3.34 2.23
C ALA A 136 13.32 4.55 2.45
N ALA A 137 13.38 5.05 3.69
CA ALA A 137 14.05 6.31 4.05
C ALA A 137 15.57 6.36 3.79
N ASP A 138 16.14 5.32 3.18
CA ASP A 138 17.58 5.13 3.05
C ASP A 138 17.96 4.83 1.59
N ALA A 139 17.80 5.85 0.73
CA ALA A 139 18.24 5.84 -0.66
C ALA A 139 19.77 5.62 -0.84
N ASN A 140 20.53 5.58 0.26
CA ASN A 140 21.97 5.31 0.31
C ASN A 140 22.34 3.82 0.41
N ARG A 141 21.37 2.91 0.59
CA ARG A 141 21.65 1.47 0.56
C ARG A 141 21.90 1.00 -0.88
N ARG A 142 23.09 0.47 -1.15
CA ARG A 142 23.48 -0.18 -2.43
C ARG A 142 22.60 -1.38 -2.82
N LYS A 143 21.66 -1.82 -1.98
CA LYS A 143 20.76 -2.96 -2.20
C LYS A 143 19.35 -2.59 -1.71
N ARG A 144 18.32 -2.78 -2.55
CA ARG A 144 16.92 -2.58 -2.15
C ARG A 144 16.59 -3.44 -0.92
N PRO A 145 15.88 -2.90 0.09
CA PRO A 145 15.48 -3.68 1.25
C PRO A 145 14.48 -4.76 0.85
N LEU A 146 14.51 -5.91 1.52
CA LEU A 146 13.56 -6.98 1.25
C LEU A 146 12.17 -6.57 1.76
N PRO A 147 11.06 -7.10 1.19
CA PRO A 147 9.70 -6.65 1.48
C PRO A 147 9.33 -6.58 2.97
N THR A 148 9.92 -7.45 3.79
CA THR A 148 9.63 -7.56 5.24
C THR A 148 10.77 -7.13 6.17
N ASP A 149 11.81 -6.49 5.63
CA ASP A 149 12.88 -5.92 6.45
C ASP A 149 12.40 -4.70 7.24
N VAL A 150 13.04 -4.43 8.39
CA VAL A 150 12.79 -3.20 9.15
C VAL A 150 13.10 -1.99 8.25
N GLY A 151 12.16 -1.04 8.20
CA GLY A 151 12.19 0.13 7.33
C GLY A 151 11.47 -0.06 5.99
N SER A 152 11.13 -1.30 5.60
CA SER A 152 10.32 -1.55 4.40
C SER A 152 8.90 -1.04 4.58
N ARG A 153 8.32 -0.60 3.47
CA ARG A 153 6.95 -0.06 3.39
C ARG A 153 6.12 -0.99 2.51
N VAL A 154 5.02 -1.49 3.06
CA VAL A 154 4.11 -2.40 2.37
C VAL A 154 2.67 -1.92 2.55
N GLY A 155 1.85 -2.03 1.51
CA GLY A 155 0.52 -1.45 1.49
C GLY A 155 -0.45 -2.16 0.58
N VAL A 156 -1.72 -1.81 0.72
CA VAL A 156 -2.80 -2.26 -0.16
C VAL A 156 -3.68 -1.09 -0.55
N TYR A 157 -4.24 -1.16 -1.76
CA TYR A 157 -5.39 -0.37 -2.17
C TYR A 157 -6.23 -1.17 -3.16
N PHE A 158 -7.36 -0.60 -3.58
CA PHE A 158 -8.14 -1.16 -4.67
C PHE A 158 -8.42 -0.13 -5.76
N ALA A 159 -8.50 -0.61 -7.00
CA ALA A 159 -8.87 0.16 -8.17
C ALA A 159 -10.18 -0.40 -8.74
N PRO A 160 -11.27 0.38 -8.78
CA PRO A 160 -12.51 -0.05 -9.41
C PRO A 160 -12.31 -0.46 -10.88
N THR A 161 -13.07 -1.46 -11.32
CA THR A 161 -13.19 -1.83 -12.74
C THR A 161 -13.98 -0.77 -13.51
N ALA A 162 -13.91 -0.79 -14.84
CA ALA A 162 -14.55 0.23 -15.67
C ALA A 162 -16.08 0.28 -15.52
N ASP A 163 -16.71 -0.84 -15.14
CA ASP A 163 -18.14 -0.94 -14.85
C ASP A 163 -18.52 -0.48 -13.42
N GLY A 164 -17.53 -0.20 -12.57
CA GLY A 164 -17.71 0.18 -11.17
C GLY A 164 -18.31 -0.91 -10.27
N GLN A 165 -18.49 -2.13 -10.77
CA GLN A 165 -19.13 -3.22 -10.00
C GLN A 165 -18.13 -4.08 -9.24
N ARG A 166 -16.87 -4.05 -9.66
CA ARG A 166 -15.79 -4.82 -9.05
C ARG A 166 -14.56 -3.95 -8.83
N ALA A 167 -13.55 -4.50 -8.18
CA ALA A 167 -12.27 -3.85 -7.96
C ALA A 167 -11.10 -4.81 -8.04
N ARG A 168 -10.00 -4.30 -8.59
CA ARG A 168 -8.69 -4.96 -8.57
C ARG A 168 -7.96 -4.57 -7.30
N LEU A 169 -7.43 -5.55 -6.58
CA LEU A 169 -6.55 -5.33 -5.44
C LEU A 169 -5.14 -5.06 -5.95
N HIS A 170 -4.48 -4.09 -5.32
CA HIS A 170 -3.08 -3.75 -5.57
C HIS A 170 -2.28 -3.87 -4.27
N LEU A 171 -1.06 -4.41 -4.36
CA LEU A 171 -0.07 -4.52 -3.31
C LEU A 171 1.06 -3.54 -3.60
N LEU A 172 1.35 -2.66 -2.65
CA LEU A 172 2.48 -1.74 -2.71
C LEU A 172 3.63 -2.32 -1.89
N ILE A 173 4.82 -2.45 -2.47
CA ILE A 173 6.01 -2.94 -1.76
C ILE A 173 7.20 -2.08 -2.16
N ASN A 174 7.72 -1.30 -1.21
CA ASN A 174 8.95 -0.49 -1.36
C ASN A 174 9.00 0.39 -2.63
N GLY A 175 7.86 0.91 -3.09
CA GLY A 175 7.75 1.76 -4.28
C GLY A 175 7.10 1.07 -5.48
N ASP A 176 7.14 -0.26 -5.51
CA ASP A 176 6.63 -1.05 -6.62
C ASP A 176 5.14 -1.40 -6.39
N ASP A 177 4.33 -1.31 -7.45
CA ASP A 177 2.89 -1.62 -7.47
C ASP A 177 2.65 -2.98 -8.16
N TYR A 178 2.11 -3.93 -7.40
CA TYR A 178 1.80 -5.28 -7.85
C TYR A 178 0.28 -5.48 -7.88
N CYS A 179 -0.25 -5.82 -9.05
CA CYS A 179 -1.64 -6.23 -9.20
C CYS A 179 -1.70 -7.76 -9.34
N PRO A 180 -1.92 -8.52 -8.25
CA PRO A 180 -2.09 -9.96 -8.37
C PRO A 180 -3.32 -10.26 -9.24
N THR A 181 -3.18 -11.17 -10.21
CA THR A 181 -4.25 -11.80 -11.01
C THR A 181 -5.22 -12.60 -10.12
N LEU A 182 -6.02 -11.91 -9.31
CA LEU A 182 -7.18 -12.48 -8.63
C LEU A 182 -8.44 -12.33 -9.47
N GLU A 183 -9.50 -13.03 -9.08
CA GLU A 183 -10.84 -12.59 -9.45
C GLU A 183 -11.10 -11.21 -8.85
N ASP A 184 -11.66 -10.30 -9.65
CA ASP A 184 -12.00 -8.97 -9.20
C ASP A 184 -12.97 -9.01 -8.00
N ILE A 185 -12.67 -8.18 -7.00
CA ILE A 185 -13.42 -8.06 -5.75
C ILE A 185 -14.79 -7.46 -6.03
N PRO A 186 -15.91 -8.12 -5.69
CA PRO A 186 -17.23 -7.51 -5.82
C PRO A 186 -17.36 -6.27 -4.92
N LEU A 187 -17.73 -5.12 -5.50
CA LEU A 187 -17.97 -3.86 -4.76
C LEU A 187 -19.40 -3.78 -4.21
N THR A 188 -19.88 -4.87 -3.61
CA THR A 188 -21.21 -4.92 -2.97
C THR A 188 -21.23 -4.29 -1.58
N SER A 189 -20.06 -4.05 -1.01
CA SER A 189 -19.88 -3.46 0.32
C SER A 189 -18.54 -2.74 0.43
N ALA A 190 -18.43 -1.88 1.44
CA ALA A 190 -17.22 -1.11 1.69
C ALA A 190 -16.03 -2.01 2.05
N LEU A 191 -14.84 -1.67 1.54
CA LEU A 191 -13.62 -2.45 1.74
C LEU A 191 -12.73 -1.81 2.81
N TYR A 192 -12.20 -2.64 3.70
CA TYR A 192 -11.25 -2.28 4.75
C TYR A 192 -9.90 -2.94 4.47
N ALA A 193 -8.81 -2.31 4.88
CA ALA A 193 -7.52 -2.99 4.94
C ALA A 193 -7.54 -4.01 6.07
N VAL A 194 -6.86 -5.14 5.87
CA VAL A 194 -6.56 -6.12 6.92
C VAL A 194 -5.08 -6.41 6.95
N VAL A 195 -4.49 -6.39 8.15
CA VAL A 195 -3.09 -6.68 8.42
C VAL A 195 -3.03 -7.79 9.46
N ASP A 196 -2.25 -8.83 9.22
CA ASP A 196 -1.87 -9.81 10.24
C ASP A 196 -0.39 -9.63 10.56
N VAL A 197 -0.09 -9.09 11.75
CA VAL A 197 1.27 -8.81 12.23
C VAL A 197 1.93 -10.13 12.63
N TYR A 198 2.32 -10.91 11.63
CA TYR A 198 2.69 -12.31 11.79
C TYR A 198 4.17 -12.59 11.57
N GLY A 199 4.62 -13.69 12.17
CA GLY A 199 5.90 -14.31 11.89
C GLY A 199 7.03 -13.42 12.39
N THR A 200 8.02 -13.18 11.54
CA THR A 200 9.16 -12.33 11.90
C THR A 200 8.76 -10.88 12.17
N THR A 201 7.63 -10.39 11.60
CA THR A 201 7.16 -9.03 11.84
C THR A 201 6.56 -8.90 13.24
N LYS A 202 7.08 -7.93 14.01
CA LYS A 202 6.68 -7.68 15.41
C LYS A 202 5.86 -6.40 15.54
N GLN A 203 6.22 -5.36 14.78
CA GLN A 203 5.58 -4.06 14.89
C GLN A 203 5.50 -3.37 13.52
N VAL A 204 4.35 -2.76 13.25
CA VAL A 204 4.10 -1.95 12.05
C VAL A 204 3.49 -0.60 12.42
N ARG A 205 3.72 0.41 11.58
CA ARG A 205 3.12 1.74 11.71
C ARG A 205 2.44 2.15 10.41
N VAL A 206 1.22 2.66 10.47
CA VAL A 206 0.57 3.31 9.34
C VAL A 206 1.39 4.53 8.92
N VAL A 207 1.80 4.56 7.65
CA VAL A 207 2.49 5.70 7.07
C VAL A 207 1.41 6.68 6.60
N PRO A 208 1.35 7.90 7.16
CA PRO A 208 0.43 8.91 6.68
C PRO A 208 0.75 9.22 5.21
N MET A 209 -0.24 9.03 4.34
CA MET A 209 -0.14 9.42 2.95
C MET A 209 -0.78 10.80 2.86
N VAL A 210 0.03 11.82 2.60
CA VAL A 210 -0.53 13.11 2.23
C VAL A 210 -1.01 12.94 0.80
N ARG A 211 -2.33 12.96 0.58
CA ARG A 211 -2.89 13.11 -0.76
C ARG A 211 -2.58 14.52 -1.27
N THR A 212 -1.31 14.82 -1.53
CA THR A 212 -0.96 15.84 -2.50
C THR A 212 -1.32 15.23 -3.84
N VAL A 213 -2.56 15.44 -4.28
CA VAL A 213 -2.91 15.23 -5.69
C VAL A 213 -1.95 16.16 -6.45
N GLN A 214 -0.92 15.58 -7.07
CA GLN A 214 -0.04 16.35 -7.93
C GLN A 214 -0.95 17.05 -8.94
N LYS A 215 -0.86 18.38 -9.02
CA LYS A 215 -1.69 19.14 -9.96
C LYS A 215 -1.51 18.51 -11.34
N LEU A 216 -2.59 18.38 -12.12
CA LEU A 216 -2.50 17.86 -13.50
C LEU A 216 -1.36 18.55 -14.28
N GLN A 217 -1.17 19.84 -14.03
CA GLN A 217 -0.07 20.64 -14.55
C GLN A 217 1.32 20.04 -14.24
N GLU A 218 1.56 19.56 -13.02
CA GLU A 218 2.84 18.97 -12.60
C GLU A 218 3.09 17.64 -13.30
N LEU A 219 2.06 16.79 -13.36
CA LEU A 219 2.11 15.51 -14.07
C LEU A 219 2.37 15.69 -15.57
N CYS A 220 1.67 16.64 -16.19
CA CYS A 220 1.87 17.00 -17.60
C CYS A 220 3.27 17.57 -17.82
N LYS A 221 3.74 18.48 -16.95
CA LYS A 221 5.10 19.05 -17.01
C LYS A 221 6.15 17.94 -16.98
N GLN A 222 6.08 17.06 -15.99
CA GLN A 222 7.05 15.98 -15.82
C GLN A 222 7.04 15.00 -17.01
N THR A 223 5.86 14.68 -17.54
CA THR A 223 5.72 13.78 -18.71
C THR A 223 6.32 14.41 -19.96
N ILE A 224 6.03 15.70 -20.21
CA ILE A 224 6.59 16.43 -21.36
C ILE A 224 8.11 16.50 -21.24
N VAL A 225 8.65 16.91 -20.08
CA VAL A 225 10.10 17.02 -19.88
C VAL A 225 10.81 15.67 -20.07
N ASN A 226 10.22 14.56 -19.62
CA ASN A 226 10.83 13.22 -19.78
C ASN A 226 10.82 12.71 -21.23
N GLN A 227 9.85 13.16 -22.05
CA GLN A 227 9.77 12.78 -23.47
C GLN A 227 10.60 13.68 -24.38
N VAL A 228 10.98 14.87 -23.90
CA VAL A 228 11.80 15.82 -24.63
C VAL A 228 13.27 15.55 -24.28
N HIS A 229 14.07 15.17 -25.27
CA HIS A 229 15.49 14.86 -25.09
C HIS A 229 16.34 16.12 -24.80
N GLY A 230 16.21 16.68 -23.59
CA GLY A 230 16.99 17.80 -23.08
C GLY A 230 16.26 19.15 -23.07
N SER A 231 16.55 19.99 -22.07
CA SER A 231 15.91 21.31 -21.85
C SER A 231 16.00 22.26 -23.05
N ALA A 232 17.04 22.10 -23.89
CA ALA A 232 17.24 22.87 -25.12
C ALA A 232 16.18 22.61 -26.20
N ALA A 233 15.42 21.51 -26.12
CA ALA A 233 14.36 21.19 -27.09
C ALA A 233 12.98 21.75 -26.68
N ILE A 234 12.82 22.25 -25.44
CA ILE A 234 11.56 22.84 -24.95
C ILE A 234 11.13 24.08 -25.76
N PRO A 235 12.03 25.03 -26.14
CA PRO A 235 11.66 26.17 -26.96
C PRO A 235 11.06 25.81 -28.32
N CYS A 236 11.43 24.63 -28.86
CA CYS A 236 11.01 24.14 -30.16
C CYS A 236 9.62 23.48 -30.16
N LEU A 237 9.01 23.30 -28.98
CA LEU A 237 7.68 22.72 -28.89
C LEU A 237 6.62 23.68 -29.46
N PRO A 238 5.56 23.17 -30.12
CA PRO A 238 4.43 23.97 -30.61
C PRO A 238 3.48 24.33 -29.45
N LEU A 239 4.03 24.94 -28.40
CA LEU A 239 3.33 25.35 -27.19
C LEU A 239 3.38 26.87 -27.00
N PRO A 240 2.37 27.49 -26.37
CA PRO A 240 2.44 28.87 -25.91
C PRO A 240 3.64 29.15 -24.99
N ASP A 241 4.20 30.36 -25.04
CA ASP A 241 5.41 30.72 -24.30
C ASP A 241 5.26 30.56 -22.77
N ARG A 242 4.07 30.85 -22.22
CA ARG A 242 3.79 30.61 -20.80
C ARG A 242 3.98 29.15 -20.38
N LEU A 243 3.60 28.19 -21.25
CA LEU A 243 3.78 26.77 -20.95
C LEU A 243 5.25 26.36 -21.12
N LYS A 244 5.97 26.93 -22.11
CA LYS A 244 7.42 26.68 -22.26
C LYS A 244 8.21 27.14 -21.04
N LEU A 245 7.88 28.31 -20.49
CA LEU A 245 8.49 28.83 -19.26
C LEU A 245 8.21 27.91 -18.06
N LEU A 246 6.96 27.47 -17.89
CA LEU A 246 6.58 26.51 -16.84
C LEU A 246 7.35 25.18 -16.93
N LEU A 247 7.65 24.71 -18.14
CA LEU A 247 8.45 23.50 -18.37
C LEU A 247 9.95 23.69 -18.05
N GLN A 248 10.43 24.93 -17.97
CA GLN A 248 11.83 25.30 -17.74
C GLN A 248 12.13 25.73 -16.30
N GLU A 249 11.11 26.02 -15.49
CA GLU A 249 11.27 26.31 -14.06
C GLU A 249 11.74 25.06 -13.31
N CYS A 250 12.91 25.14 -12.66
CA CYS A 250 13.36 24.16 -11.66
C CYS A 250 12.71 24.50 -10.31
N ASP A 251 12.19 23.49 -9.62
CA ASP A 251 11.78 23.59 -8.20
C ASP A 251 12.99 23.69 -7.27
#